data_AF-A0A3D3WH67-F1
#
_entry.id   AF-A0A3D3WH67-F1
#
_cell.length_a   1.000
_cell.length_b   1.000
_cell.length_c   1.000
_cell.angle_alpha   90.00
_cell.angle_beta   90.00
_cell.angle_gamma   90.00
#
_symmetry.space_group_name_H-M   'P 1'
#
loop_
_entity.id
_entity.type
_entity.pdbx_description
1 polymer ?
#
loop_
_entity_poly.entity_id
_entity_poly.type
_entity_poly.pdbx_seq_one_letter_code
_entity_poly.pdbx_strand_id
1 'polypeptide(L)'
;WAEGRKSLRMEYFYRDMRRHHKVLMDGDKPAGGDWNYDAENRAPPKEGLTPPPPTAHPPDAITKAVINMVEKHFPTHMGSTDGFFFAVTRPAALAVLDAFIQDRLPLFGTYQDAMLSDEPWMYHS
;
A
#
# COMPACT_ATOMS: atom_id res chain seq x y z
N TRP A 1 -26.01 2.98 -0.88
CA TRP A 1 -25.29 4.10 -0.21
C TRP A 1 -25.52 5.45 -0.90
N ALA A 2 -25.43 5.52 -2.24
CA ALA A 2 -25.54 6.78 -3.00
C ALA A 2 -26.97 7.27 -3.24
N GLU A 3 -27.96 6.37 -3.30
CA GLU A 3 -29.37 6.72 -3.55
C GLU A 3 -29.88 7.77 -2.55
N GLY A 4 -30.55 8.82 -3.07
CA GLY A 4 -31.09 9.92 -2.28
C GLY A 4 -30.08 10.96 -1.78
N ARG A 5 -28.77 10.78 -1.98
CA ARG A 5 -27.74 11.76 -1.59
C ARG A 5 -27.52 12.80 -2.69
N LYS A 6 -27.53 14.09 -2.32
CA LYS A 6 -27.25 15.21 -3.23
C LYS A 6 -25.76 15.38 -3.58
N SER A 7 -24.86 14.84 -2.77
CA SER A 7 -23.41 14.87 -3.00
C SER A 7 -22.75 13.58 -2.52
N LEU A 8 -21.71 13.18 -3.25
CA LEU A 8 -20.93 11.99 -2.94
C LEU A 8 -19.58 12.43 -2.36
N ARG A 9 -19.33 12.09 -1.10
CA ARG A 9 -18.06 12.33 -0.42
C ARG A 9 -17.54 11.01 0.15
N MET A 10 -16.26 10.75 -0.07
CA MET A 10 -15.61 9.51 0.40
C MET A 10 -15.76 9.33 1.91
N GLU A 11 -15.63 10.41 2.68
CA GLU A 11 -15.77 10.39 4.15
C GLU A 11 -17.06 9.71 4.62
N TYR A 12 -18.22 10.06 4.06
CA TYR A 12 -19.50 9.47 4.45
C TYR A 12 -19.62 8.01 4.05
N PHE A 13 -19.05 7.63 2.90
CA PHE A 13 -19.01 6.25 2.46
C PHE A 13 -18.13 5.41 3.38
N TYR A 14 -16.94 5.92 3.67
CA TYR A 14 -15.97 5.30 4.57
C TYR A 14 -16.54 5.05 5.97
N ARG A 15 -17.26 6.02 6.56
CA ARG A 15 -17.94 5.82 7.85
C ARG A 15 -18.94 4.67 7.80
N ASP A 16 -19.73 4.58 6.74
CA ASP A 16 -20.70 3.50 6.56
C ASP A 16 -20.01 2.14 6.37
N MET A 17 -18.89 2.10 5.64
CA MET A 17 -18.08 0.89 5.48
C MET A 17 -17.43 0.43 6.79
N ARG A 18 -16.93 1.37 7.60
CA ARG A 18 -16.38 1.05 8.92
C ARG A 18 -17.42 0.42 9.85
N ARG A 19 -18.63 0.96 9.88
CA ARG A 19 -19.75 0.37 10.63
C ARG A 19 -20.11 -1.02 10.12
N HIS A 20 -20.23 -1.17 8.80
CA HIS A 20 -20.61 -2.43 8.17
C HIS A 20 -19.59 -3.55 8.45
N HIS A 21 -18.30 -3.27 8.29
CA HIS A 21 -17.22 -4.23 8.47
C HIS A 21 -16.68 -4.31 9.91
N LYS A 22 -17.16 -3.44 10.82
CA LYS A 22 -16.73 -3.35 12.22
C LYS A 22 -15.22 -3.12 12.38
N VAL A 23 -14.62 -2.36 11.46
CA VAL A 23 -13.18 -2.08 11.48
C VAL A 23 -12.89 -0.84 12.34
N LEU A 24 -12.03 -1.01 13.35
CA LEU A 24 -11.64 0.00 14.34
C LEU A 24 -12.83 0.61 15.12
N MET A 25 -13.92 -0.13 15.34
CA MET A 25 -15.13 0.38 15.98
C MET A 25 -15.20 -0.01 17.47
N ASP A 26 -15.60 0.91 18.33
CA ASP A 26 -15.97 0.68 19.74
C ASP A 26 -17.51 0.73 19.86
N GLY A 27 -18.16 -0.41 19.60
CA GLY A 27 -19.60 -0.47 19.40
C GLY A 27 -20.02 0.36 18.19
N ASP A 28 -20.88 1.36 18.39
CA ASP A 28 -21.36 2.26 17.32
C ASP A 28 -20.46 3.49 17.09
N LYS A 29 -19.42 3.66 17.91
CA LYS A 29 -18.51 4.81 17.85
C LYS A 29 -17.18 4.41 17.20
N PRO A 30 -16.49 5.35 16.53
CA PRO A 30 -15.13 5.06 16.05
C PRO A 30 -14.19 4.89 17.24
N ALA A 31 -13.32 3.87 17.19
CA ALA A 31 -12.22 3.75 18.14
C ALA A 31 -11.31 4.97 18.05
N GLY A 32 -10.82 5.43 19.21
CA GLY A 32 -10.05 6.67 19.33
C GLY A 32 -10.90 7.96 19.37
N GLY A 33 -12.21 7.88 19.09
CA GLY A 33 -13.15 8.99 19.20
C GLY A 33 -13.41 9.74 17.89
N ASP A 34 -12.42 9.79 16.98
CA ASP A 34 -12.54 10.45 15.69
C ASP A 34 -12.67 9.47 14.52
N TRP A 35 -13.35 9.90 13.47
CA TRP A 35 -13.49 9.09 12.26
C TRP A 35 -12.24 9.11 11.39
N ASN A 36 -11.41 10.15 11.48
CA ASN A 36 -10.30 10.39 10.56
C ASN A 36 -9.16 11.14 11.26
N TYR A 37 -7.93 10.64 11.06
CA TYR A 37 -6.67 11.20 11.59
C TYR A 37 -5.73 11.70 10.46
N ASP A 38 -6.23 11.88 9.23
CA ASP A 38 -5.45 12.32 8.04
C ASP A 38 -4.60 13.58 8.27
N ALA A 39 -5.09 14.50 9.10
CA ALA A 39 -4.36 15.73 9.41
C ALA A 39 -3.03 15.46 10.16
N GLU A 40 -2.90 14.31 10.83
CA GLU A 40 -1.70 13.89 11.56
C GLU A 40 -0.67 13.18 10.67
N ASN A 41 -1.03 12.80 9.44
CA ASN A 41 -0.23 11.95 8.55
C ASN A 41 0.76 12.72 7.64
N ARG A 42 1.22 13.89 8.09
CA ARG A 42 1.92 14.87 7.23
C ARG A 42 3.30 15.26 7.75
N ALA A 43 3.92 14.42 8.58
CA ALA A 43 5.23 14.73 9.14
C ALA A 43 6.30 14.67 8.04
N PRO A 44 7.24 15.63 8.00
CA PRO A 44 8.36 15.57 7.05
C PRO A 44 9.32 14.42 7.41
N PRO A 45 10.08 13.88 6.44
CA PRO A 45 11.17 12.96 6.73
C PRO A 45 12.13 13.53 7.76
N LYS A 46 12.61 12.69 8.68
CA LYS A 46 13.70 13.05 9.58
C LYS A 46 15.04 12.83 8.88
N GLU A 47 16.07 13.59 9.26
CA GLU A 47 17.42 13.35 8.80
C GLU A 47 17.87 11.92 9.18
N GLY A 48 18.46 11.21 8.22
CA GLY A 48 18.89 9.82 8.40
C GLY A 48 17.75 8.78 8.43
N LEU A 49 16.52 9.16 8.04
CA LEU A 49 15.42 8.20 7.91
C LEU A 49 15.78 7.14 6.86
N THR A 50 15.76 5.88 7.28
CA THR A 50 16.03 4.71 6.44
C THR A 50 14.84 3.77 6.51
N PRO A 51 13.87 3.88 5.59
CA PRO A 51 12.75 2.96 5.52
C PRO A 51 13.23 1.51 5.27
N PRO A 52 12.45 0.50 5.68
CA PRO A 52 12.78 -0.89 5.35
C PRO A 52 12.90 -1.09 3.83
N PRO A 53 13.72 -2.03 3.34
CA PRO A 53 13.72 -2.40 1.93
C PRO A 53 12.39 -3.07 1.54
N PRO A 54 11.97 -3.00 0.26
CA PRO A 54 10.78 -3.70 -0.20
C PRO A 54 10.96 -5.21 -0.07
N THR A 55 9.87 -5.93 0.18
CA THR A 55 9.89 -7.39 0.13
C THR A 55 10.03 -7.84 -1.32
N ALA A 56 11.12 -8.57 -1.62
CA ALA A 56 11.46 -9.00 -2.96
C ALA A 56 11.28 -10.51 -3.15
N HIS A 57 10.59 -10.90 -4.22
CA HIS A 57 10.41 -12.28 -4.65
C HIS A 57 11.05 -12.49 -6.02
N PRO A 58 12.17 -13.24 -6.11
CA PRO A 58 12.84 -13.44 -7.38
C PRO A 58 11.99 -14.28 -8.35
N PRO A 59 12.10 -14.05 -9.67
CA PRO A 59 11.34 -14.80 -10.67
C PRO A 59 11.64 -16.31 -10.61
N ASP A 60 10.57 -17.10 -10.51
CA ASP A 60 10.65 -18.56 -10.69
C ASP A 60 10.76 -18.95 -12.18
N ALA A 61 10.78 -20.24 -12.48
CA ALA A 61 10.90 -20.73 -13.85
C ALA A 61 9.76 -20.25 -14.76
N ILE A 62 8.53 -20.19 -14.24
CA ILE A 62 7.35 -19.74 -14.98
C ILE A 62 7.47 -18.24 -15.27
N THR A 63 7.78 -17.45 -14.23
CA THR A 63 7.93 -15.99 -14.33
C THR A 63 9.04 -15.62 -15.30
N LYS A 64 10.18 -16.33 -15.28
CA LYS A 64 11.27 -16.13 -16.25
C LYS A 64 10.83 -16.41 -17.69
N ALA A 65 10.06 -17.47 -17.91
CA ALA A 65 9.52 -17.78 -19.23
C ALA A 65 8.58 -16.68 -19.73
N VAL A 66 7.76 -16.11 -18.84
CA VAL A 66 6.86 -14.99 -19.15
C VAL A 66 7.64 -13.70 -19.41
N ILE A 67 8.67 -13.39 -18.63
CA ILE A 67 9.56 -12.23 -18.85
C ILE A 67 10.13 -12.28 -20.28
N ASN A 68 10.71 -13.42 -20.66
CA ASN A 68 11.26 -13.61 -22.01
C ASN A 68 10.19 -13.45 -23.11
N MET A 69 8.97 -13.94 -22.86
CA MET A 69 7.85 -13.77 -23.78
C MET A 69 7.47 -12.29 -23.91
N VAL A 70 7.38 -11.55 -22.81
CA VAL A 70 7.03 -10.12 -22.81
C VAL A 70 8.07 -9.31 -23.56
N GLU A 71 9.35 -9.52 -23.28
CA GLU A 71 10.46 -8.83 -23.98
C GLU A 71 10.44 -9.08 -25.49
N LYS A 72 10.12 -10.32 -25.90
CA LYS A 72 10.01 -10.68 -27.32
C LYS A 72 8.83 -10.03 -28.01
N HIS A 73 7.66 -9.99 -27.36
CA HIS A 73 6.40 -9.58 -27.99
C HIS A 73 6.10 -8.09 -27.85
N PHE A 74 6.68 -7.42 -26.84
CA PHE A 74 6.42 -6.02 -26.53
C PHE A 74 7.71 -5.19 -26.38
N PRO A 75 8.67 -5.28 -27.33
CA PRO A 75 10.01 -4.70 -27.15
C PRO A 75 10.04 -3.16 -27.16
N THR A 76 8.98 -2.49 -27.61
CA THR A 76 8.89 -1.03 -27.70
C THR A 76 8.02 -0.41 -26.61
N HIS A 77 7.51 -1.21 -25.68
CA HIS A 77 6.72 -0.71 -24.56
C HIS A 77 7.61 -0.01 -23.53
N MET A 78 7.06 1.02 -22.89
CA MET A 78 7.75 1.73 -21.81
C MET A 78 7.98 0.81 -20.59
N GLY A 79 9.17 0.89 -20.00
CA GLY A 79 9.55 0.14 -18.79
C GLY A 79 10.66 -0.87 -19.06
N SER A 80 11.08 -1.58 -18.00
CA SER A 80 12.00 -2.71 -18.10
C SER A 80 11.48 -3.87 -17.23
N THR A 81 11.74 -5.08 -17.69
CA THR A 81 11.58 -6.33 -16.94
C THR A 81 12.78 -6.61 -16.02
N ASP A 82 13.86 -5.84 -16.15
CA ASP A 82 15.05 -5.95 -15.31
C ASP A 82 14.70 -5.77 -13.84
N GLY A 83 15.23 -6.66 -13.00
CA GLY A 83 15.03 -6.58 -11.56
C GLY A 83 13.61 -6.92 -11.11
N PHE A 84 12.76 -7.56 -11.93
CA PHE A 84 11.41 -7.97 -11.51
C PHE A 84 11.44 -8.73 -10.17
N PHE A 85 10.73 -8.20 -9.16
CA PHE A 85 10.73 -8.75 -7.79
C PHE A 85 9.33 -8.98 -7.21
N PHE A 86 8.27 -8.86 -8.01
CA PHE A 86 6.89 -8.94 -7.51
C PHE A 86 6.48 -10.36 -7.08
N ALA A 87 5.66 -10.43 -6.03
CA ALA A 87 4.99 -11.66 -5.63
C ALA A 87 3.95 -12.09 -6.68
N VAL A 88 4.16 -13.25 -7.30
CA VAL A 88 3.23 -13.83 -8.30
C VAL A 88 2.40 -14.99 -7.75
N THR A 89 2.55 -15.32 -6.47
CA THR A 89 1.80 -16.39 -5.79
C THR A 89 1.15 -15.87 -4.52
N ARG A 90 0.05 -16.51 -4.09
CA ARG A 90 -0.63 -16.17 -2.84
C ARG A 90 0.29 -16.25 -1.61
N PRO A 91 1.10 -17.32 -1.40
CA PRO A 91 2.01 -17.36 -0.25
C PRO A 91 3.04 -16.22 -0.26
N ALA A 92 3.57 -15.86 -1.43
CA ALA A 92 4.47 -14.72 -1.56
C ALA A 92 3.77 -13.39 -1.23
N ALA A 93 2.54 -13.18 -1.72
CA ALA A 93 1.76 -11.98 -1.41
C ALA A 93 1.42 -11.86 0.09
N LEU A 94 1.20 -12.99 0.78
CA LEU A 94 1.02 -12.98 2.23
C LEU A 94 2.32 -12.60 2.97
N ALA A 95 3.48 -13.04 2.47
CA ALA A 95 4.76 -12.61 3.04
C ALA A 95 4.99 -11.09 2.90
N VAL A 96 4.58 -10.49 1.77
CA VAL A 96 4.60 -9.03 1.58
C VAL A 96 3.70 -8.33 2.60
N LEU A 97 2.47 -8.84 2.81
CA LEU A 97 1.55 -8.31 3.80
C LEU A 97 2.13 -8.38 5.21
N ASP A 98 2.71 -9.51 5.60
CA ASP A 98 3.29 -9.71 6.92
C ASP A 98 4.45 -8.74 7.16
N ALA A 99 5.34 -8.54 6.16
CA ALA A 99 6.43 -7.57 6.24
C ALA A 99 5.91 -6.13 6.36
N PHE A 100 4.86 -5.76 5.61
CA PHE A 100 4.23 -4.44 5.78
C PHE A 100 3.70 -4.24 7.20
N ILE A 101 2.96 -5.20 7.74
CA ILE A 101 2.35 -5.11 9.07
C ILE A 101 3.42 -4.96 10.15
N GLN A 102 4.52 -5.71 10.06
CA GLN A 102 5.59 -5.68 11.05
C GLN A 102 6.47 -4.43 10.93
N ASP A 103 6.92 -4.12 9.72
CA ASP A 103 8.03 -3.19 9.54
C ASP A 103 7.59 -1.79 9.12
N ARG A 104 6.39 -1.66 8.51
CA ARG A 104 5.99 -0.42 7.83
C ARG A 104 4.75 0.25 8.41
N LEU A 105 3.74 -0.54 8.77
CA LEU A 105 2.48 -0.06 9.33
C LEU A 105 2.67 0.90 10.53
N PRO A 106 3.61 0.68 11.47
CA PRO A 106 3.81 1.60 12.60
C PRO A 106 4.14 3.04 12.21
N LEU A 107 4.75 3.25 11.04
CA LEU A 107 5.19 4.56 10.54
C LEU A 107 4.48 4.99 9.24
N PHE A 108 3.52 4.18 8.76
CA PHE A 108 2.76 4.45 7.54
C PHE A 108 2.09 5.82 7.57
N GLY A 109 1.33 6.12 8.63
CA GLY A 109 0.64 7.40 8.76
C GLY A 109 1.63 8.57 8.86
N THR A 110 2.64 8.46 9.72
CA THR A 110 3.62 9.52 9.97
C THR A 110 4.26 10.05 8.68
N TYR A 111 4.61 9.15 7.75
CA TYR A 111 5.34 9.49 6.53
C TYR A 111 4.52 9.29 5.25
N GLN A 112 3.18 9.32 5.33
CA GLN A 112 2.30 8.99 4.20
C GLN A 112 2.49 9.91 2.99
N ASP A 113 2.68 11.21 3.22
CA ASP A 113 2.85 12.23 2.19
C ASP A 113 4.33 12.56 1.91
N ALA A 114 5.26 11.89 2.60
CA ALA A 114 6.67 12.19 2.53
C ALA A 114 7.33 11.58 1.29
N MET A 115 8.23 12.33 0.64
CA MET A 115 9.02 11.86 -0.49
C MET A 115 10.52 12.06 -0.23
N LEU A 116 11.31 11.04 -0.57
CA LEU A 116 12.77 11.07 -0.56
C LEU A 116 13.27 10.49 -1.89
N SER A 117 14.23 11.16 -2.52
CA SER A 117 14.70 10.81 -3.87
C SER A 117 15.22 9.38 -3.99
N ASP A 118 15.85 8.87 -2.92
CA ASP A 118 16.51 7.56 -2.92
C ASP A 118 15.65 6.47 -2.26
N GLU A 119 14.47 6.81 -1.76
CA GLU A 119 13.57 5.89 -1.03
C GLU A 119 12.19 5.81 -1.70
N PRO A 120 12.07 5.13 -2.86
CA PRO A 120 10.84 5.13 -3.65
C PRO A 120 9.65 4.42 -2.97
N TRP A 121 9.91 3.61 -1.94
CA TRP A 121 8.90 2.81 -1.26
C TRP A 121 8.41 3.41 0.05
N MET A 122 9.21 4.30 0.67
CA MET A 122 8.94 4.88 1.99
C MET A 122 8.38 3.83 2.96
N TYR A 123 7.23 4.09 3.58
CA TYR A 123 6.54 3.16 4.48
C TYR A 123 5.26 2.58 3.86
N HIS A 124 5.15 2.59 2.53
CA HIS A 124 3.99 2.06 1.82
C HIS A 124 3.97 0.52 1.80
N SER A 125 2.78 -0.05 1.63
CA SER A 125 2.51 -1.50 1.55
C SER A 125 2.99 -2.14 0.26
#